data_AF-A0A3B9BTW5-F1
#
_entry.id   AF-A0A3B9BTW5-F1
#
_cell.length_a   1.000
_cell.length_b   1.000
_cell.length_c   1.000
_cell.angle_alpha   90.00
_cell.angle_beta   90.00
_cell.angle_gamma   90.00
#
_symmetry.space_group_name_H-M   'P 1'
#
loop_
_entity.id
_entity.type
_entity.pdbx_description
1 polymer ?
#
loop_
_entity_poly.entity_id
_entity_poly.type
_entity_poly.pdbx_seq_one_letter_code
_entity_poly.pdbx_strand_id
1 'polypeptide(L)'
;MAAASGGLIFVNGVGAIAGPLVVGWMMGRYGPDSFFLYIGILLFLMAVYAIYRTFQRQAPSVDDTASYQPVFATASPVAVEVAQEWSIEAELEAEE
;
A
#
# COMPACT_ATOMS: atom_id res chain seq x y z
N MET A 1 -8.18 13.47 -1.96
CA MET A 1 -6.94 12.69 -1.76
C MET A 1 -5.69 13.51 -1.34
N ALA A 2 -5.75 14.83 -1.15
CA ALA A 2 -4.54 15.61 -0.77
C ALA A 2 -4.11 15.47 0.70
N ALA A 3 -5.05 15.41 1.65
CA ALA A 3 -4.76 15.37 3.09
C ALA A 3 -4.05 14.08 3.56
N ALA A 4 -4.24 12.94 2.87
CA ALA A 4 -3.55 11.69 3.20
C ALA A 4 -2.07 11.68 2.77
N SER A 5 -1.67 12.52 1.81
CA SER A 5 -0.31 12.52 1.26
C SER A 5 0.71 13.20 2.19
N GLY A 6 0.33 14.31 2.85
CA GLY A 6 1.25 15.11 3.67
C GLY A 6 1.81 14.34 4.87
N GLY A 7 0.98 13.56 5.56
CA GLY A 7 1.41 12.75 6.70
C GLY A 7 2.40 11.65 6.30
N LEU A 8 2.14 10.95 5.19
CA LEU A 8 3.04 9.94 4.64
C LEU A 8 4.40 10.53 4.22
N ILE A 9 4.40 11.70 3.59
CA ILE A 9 5.62 12.41 3.18
C ILE A 9 6.41 12.86 4.41
N PHE A 10 5.74 13.39 5.43
CA PHE A 10 6.40 13.81 6.68
C PHE A 10 7.10 12.63 7.37
N VAL A 11 6.41 11.49 7.51
CA VAL A 11 6.99 10.27 8.10
C VAL A 11 8.17 9.77 7.29
N ASN A 12 8.09 9.82 5.96
CA ASN A 12 9.22 9.47 5.08
C ASN A 12 10.42 10.39 5.33
N GLY A 13 10.19 11.70 5.44
CA GLY A 13 11.23 12.69 5.76
C GLY A 13 11.89 12.46 7.12
N VAL A 14 11.11 12.14 8.15
CA VAL A 14 11.64 11.78 9.48
C VAL A 14 12.54 10.54 9.38
N GLY A 15 12.09 9.50 8.67
CA GLY A 15 12.89 8.30 8.44
C GLY A 15 14.18 8.57 7.65
N ALA A 16 14.12 9.46 6.65
CA ALA A 16 15.27 9.83 5.83
C ALA A 16 16.37 10.58 6.61
N ILE A 17 15.99 11.38 7.61
CA ILE A 17 16.96 12.09 8.47
C ILE A 17 17.44 11.18 9.61
N ALA A 18 16.53 10.45 10.26
CA ALA A 18 16.87 9.60 11.41
C ALA A 18 17.69 8.36 11.00
N GLY A 19 17.40 7.77 9.84
CA GLY A 19 18.01 6.54 9.37
C GLY A 19 19.55 6.61 9.30
N PRO A 20 20.14 7.56 8.56
CA PRO A 20 21.60 7.70 8.47
C PRO A 20 22.28 7.96 9.81
N LEU A 21 21.64 8.72 10.72
CA LEU A 21 22.20 9.00 12.04
C LEU A 21 22.30 7.73 12.89
N VAL A 22 21.22 6.93 12.93
CA VAL A 22 21.17 5.69 13.69
C VAL A 22 22.10 4.64 13.07
N VAL A 23 22.03 4.45 11.74
CA VAL A 23 22.87 3.49 11.02
C VAL A 23 24.35 3.85 11.15
N GLY A 24 24.71 5.13 10.99
CA GLY A 24 26.09 5.60 11.13
C GLY A 24 26.64 5.36 12.54
N TRP A 25 25.84 5.64 13.58
CA TRP A 25 26.21 5.33 14.95
C TRP A 25 26.39 3.82 15.19
N MET A 26 25.45 3.00 14.69
CA MET A 26 25.54 1.54 14.81
C MET A 26 26.79 0.99 14.10
N MET A 27 27.06 1.45 12.87
CA MET A 27 28.24 1.03 12.11
C MET A 27 29.54 1.43 12.84
N GLY A 28 29.57 2.61 13.46
CA GLY A 28 30.72 3.06 14.24
C GLY A 28 30.96 2.24 15.51
N ARG A 29 29.90 1.76 16.17
CA ARG A 29 30.01 1.03 17.44
C ARG A 29 30.13 -0.48 17.30
N TYR A 30 29.47 -1.06 16.30
CA TYR A 30 29.29 -2.51 16.12
C TYR A 30 29.87 -3.03 14.80
N GLY A 31 30.39 -2.15 13.93
CA GLY A 31 30.97 -2.51 12.63
C GLY A 31 29.95 -2.45 11.48
N PRO A 32 30.42 -2.55 10.22
CA PRO A 32 29.60 -2.34 9.02
C PRO A 32 28.43 -3.34 8.89
N ASP A 33 28.60 -4.57 9.41
CA ASP A 33 27.58 -5.63 9.36
C ASP A 33 26.29 -5.25 10.10
N SER A 34 26.36 -4.30 11.04
CA SER A 34 25.19 -3.81 11.78
C SER A 34 24.13 -3.17 10.88
N PHE A 35 24.50 -2.75 9.66
CA PHE A 35 23.57 -2.28 8.64
C PHE A 35 22.49 -3.31 8.31
N PHE A 36 22.91 -4.55 8.05
CA PHE A 36 21.98 -5.61 7.68
C PHE A 36 21.09 -5.99 8.85
N LEU A 37 21.63 -5.94 10.08
CA LEU A 37 20.85 -6.13 11.30
C LEU A 37 19.80 -5.03 11.46
N TYR A 38 20.16 -3.76 11.23
CA TYR A 38 19.22 -2.63 11.28
C TYR A 38 18.08 -2.80 10.27
N ILE A 39 18.40 -3.08 9.00
CA ILE A 39 17.40 -3.35 7.95
C ILE A 39 16.55 -4.57 8.31
N GLY A 40 17.16 -5.64 8.80
CA GLY A 40 16.48 -6.84 9.23
C GLY A 40 15.44 -6.57 10.32
N ILE A 41 15.77 -5.75 11.32
CA ILE A 41 14.83 -5.35 12.38
C ILE A 41 13.66 -4.56 11.80
N LEU A 42 13.91 -3.57 10.94
CA LEU A 42 12.84 -2.77 10.34
C LEU A 42 11.87 -3.64 9.52
N LEU A 43 12.41 -4.55 8.70
CA LEU A 43 11.61 -5.48 7.91
C LEU A 43 10.87 -6.48 8.79
N PHE A 44 11.49 -6.97 9.86
CA PHE A 44 10.85 -7.87 10.82
C PHE A 44 9.66 -7.19 11.53
N LEU A 45 9.83 -5.94 12.00
CA LEU A 45 8.74 -5.16 12.59
C LEU A 45 7.59 -4.96 11.59
N MET A 46 7.92 -4.64 10.33
CA MET A 46 6.93 -4.50 9.27
C MET A 46 6.19 -5.82 8.99
N ALA A 47 6.91 -6.95 8.95
CA ALA A 47 6.34 -8.27 8.73
C ALA A 47 5.41 -8.67 9.87
N VAL A 48 5.82 -8.47 11.12
CA VAL A 48 4.98 -8.73 12.31
C VAL A 48 3.72 -7.87 12.26
N TYR A 49 3.86 -6.59 11.94
CA TYR A 49 2.71 -5.71 11.78
C TYR A 49 1.77 -6.16 10.64
N ALA A 50 2.32 -6.57 9.49
CA ALA A 50 1.53 -7.07 8.37
C ALA A 50 0.75 -8.33 8.74
N ILE A 51 1.40 -9.28 9.42
CA ILE A 51 0.76 -10.50 9.93
C ILE A 51 -0.37 -10.15 10.90
N TYR A 52 -0.09 -9.31 11.91
CA TYR A 52 -1.09 -8.85 12.86
C TYR A 52 -2.27 -8.14 12.16
N ARG A 53 -1.99 -7.28 11.19
CA ARG A 53 -2.99 -6.56 10.39
C ARG A 53 -3.88 -7.51 9.60
N THR A 54 -3.33 -8.59 9.04
CA THR A 54 -4.10 -9.60 8.32
C THR A 54 -5.09 -10.31 9.22
N PHE A 55 -4.71 -10.59 10.47
CA PHE A 55 -5.65 -11.20 11.44
C PHE A 55 -6.71 -10.22 11.96
N GLN A 56 -6.43 -8.92 11.96
CA GLN A 56 -7.36 -7.92 12.48
C GLN A 56 -8.40 -7.45 11.44
N ARG A 57 -8.11 -7.52 10.13
CA ARG A 57 -9.07 -7.17 9.08
C ARG A 57 -9.78 -8.42 8.57
N GLN A 58 -11.10 -8.47 8.76
CA GLN A 58 -11.93 -9.40 8.00
C GLN A 58 -11.87 -9.04 6.51
N ALA A 59 -11.79 -10.04 5.65
CA ALA A 59 -11.96 -9.82 4.22
C ALA A 59 -13.37 -9.24 3.99
N PRO A 60 -13.54 -8.23 3.12
CA PRO A 60 -14.86 -7.79 2.69
C PRO A 60 -15.67 -8.98 2.19
N SER A 61 -16.98 -8.99 2.41
CA SER A 61 -17.81 -10.03 1.84
C SER A 61 -17.79 -9.91 0.31
N VAL A 62 -18.03 -11.03 -0.39
CA VAL A 62 -18.06 -11.03 -1.86
C VAL A 62 -19.18 -10.11 -2.35
N ASP A 63 -20.26 -10.01 -1.57
CA ASP A 63 -21.41 -9.14 -1.82
C ASP A 63 -21.06 -7.65 -1.65
N ASP A 64 -20.07 -7.31 -0.83
CA ASP A 64 -19.53 -5.94 -0.67
C ASP A 64 -18.48 -5.58 -1.73
N THR A 65 -18.17 -6.50 -2.65
CA THR A 65 -17.11 -6.32 -3.65
C THR A 65 -17.72 -5.99 -5.01
N ALA A 66 -17.41 -4.81 -5.56
CA ALA A 66 -17.88 -4.43 -6.88
C ALA A 66 -17.35 -5.37 -7.98
N SER A 67 -18.20 -5.70 -8.94
CA SER A 67 -17.82 -6.42 -10.16
C SER A 67 -16.78 -5.59 -10.92
N TYR A 68 -15.54 -6.10 -11.04
CA TYR A 68 -14.48 -5.40 -11.75
C TYR A 68 -14.47 -5.81 -13.22
N GLN A 69 -14.68 -4.84 -14.11
CA GLN A 69 -14.54 -5.08 -15.55
C GLN A 69 -13.09 -4.79 -15.99
N PRO A 70 -12.28 -5.81 -16.35
CA PRO A 70 -10.92 -5.59 -16.82
C PRO A 70 -10.87 -4.80 -18.13
N VAL A 71 -10.31 -3.59 -18.05
CA VAL A 71 -10.00 -2.76 -19.23
C VAL A 71 -8.49 -2.67 -19.37
N PHE A 72 -7.96 -3.05 -20.54
CA PHE A 72 -6.52 -2.94 -20.80
C PHE A 72 -6.10 -1.48 -20.98
N ALA A 73 -4.88 -1.15 -20.54
CA ALA A 73 -4.31 0.19 -20.74
C ALA A 73 -4.18 0.58 -22.23
N THR A 74 -4.17 -0.41 -23.13
CA THR A 74 -4.14 -0.23 -24.59
C THR A 74 -5.52 -0.27 -25.24
N ALA A 75 -6.60 -0.32 -24.45
CA ALA A 75 -7.97 -0.32 -24.97
C ALA A 75 -8.27 1.00 -25.71
N SER A 76 -9.10 0.93 -26.73
CA SER A 76 -9.58 2.14 -27.41
C SER A 76 -10.47 2.95 -26.45
N PRO A 77 -10.54 4.28 -26.60
CA PRO A 77 -11.43 5.11 -25.78
C PRO A 77 -12.89 4.62 -25.77
N VAL A 78 -13.37 4.13 -26.92
CA VAL A 78 -14.72 3.55 -27.06
C VAL A 78 -14.88 2.27 -26.22
N ALA A 79 -13.87 1.41 -26.18
CA ALA A 79 -13.93 0.20 -25.35
C ALA A 79 -13.92 0.52 -23.85
N VAL A 80 -13.25 1.61 -23.45
CA VAL A 80 -13.30 2.11 -22.05
C VAL A 80 -14.70 2.62 -21.74
N GLU A 81 -15.28 3.43 -22.62
CA GLU A 81 -16.62 4.03 -22.44
C GLU A 81 -17.70 2.95 -22.31
N VAL A 82 -17.72 1.96 -23.20
CA VAL A 82 -18.67 0.82 -23.12
C VAL A 82 -18.48 0.01 -21.84
N ALA A 83 -17.24 -0.20 -21.40
CA ALA A 83 -16.98 -0.91 -20.14
C ALA A 83 -17.47 -0.10 -18.92
N GLN A 84 -17.37 1.23 -18.96
CA GLN A 84 -17.90 2.11 -17.92
C GLN A 84 -19.44 2.12 -17.91
N GLU A 85 -20.08 2.26 -19.07
CA GLU A 85 -21.55 2.19 -19.16
C GLU A 85 -22.08 0.88 -18.61
N TRP A 86 -21.47 -0.25 -18.99
CA TRP A 86 -21.87 -1.56 -18.50
C TRP A 86 -21.67 -1.72 -16.99
N SER A 87 -20.60 -1.15 -16.42
CA SER A 87 -20.40 -1.17 -14.97
C SER A 87 -21.45 -0.36 -14.22
N ILE A 88 -21.86 0.79 -14.78
CA ILE A 88 -22.89 1.65 -14.19
C ILE A 88 -24.25 0.96 -14.27
N GLU A 89 -24.57 0.33 -15.40
CA GLU A 89 -25.85 -0.37 -15.57
C GLU A 89 -25.95 -1.60 -14.65
N ALA A 90 -24.88 -2.37 -14.49
CA ALA A 90 -24.84 -3.50 -13.56
C ALA A 90 -24.95 -3.07 -12.08
N GLU A 91 -24.41 -1.91 -11.71
CA GLU A 91 -24.60 -1.34 -10.36
C GLU A 91 -26.06 -0.91 -10.13
N LEU A 92 -26.69 -0.27 -11.13
CA LEU A 92 -28.10 0.14 -11.05
C LEU A 92 -29.05 -1.07 -10.98
N GLU A 93 -28.81 -2.13 -11.75
CA GLU A 93 -29.59 -3.38 -11.69
C GLU A 93 -29.44 -4.10 -10.34
N ALA A 94 -28.29 -3.95 -9.66
CA ALA A 94 -28.08 -4.55 -8.35
C ALA A 94 -28.75 -3.78 -7.19
N GLU A 95 -29.11 -2.51 -7.42
CA GLU A 95 -29.84 -1.67 -6.45
C GLU A 95 -31.38 -1.82 -6.54
N GLU A 96 -31.91 -2.43 -7.60
CA GLU A 96 -33.34 -2.76 -7.79
C GLU A 96 -33.76 -4.08 -7.09
#